data_AF-A0A2E1HLL2-F1
#
_entry.id   AF-A0A2E1HLL2-F1
#
_cell.length_a   1.000
_cell.length_b   1.000
_cell.length_c   1.000
_cell.angle_alpha   90.00
_cell.angle_beta   90.00
_cell.angle_gamma   90.00
#
_symmetry.space_group_name_H-M   'P 1'
#
loop_
_entity.id
_entity.type
_entity.pdbx_description
1 polymer ?
#
loop_
_entity_poly.entity_id
_entity_poly.type
_entity_poly.pdbx_seq_one_letter_code
_entity_poly.pdbx_strand_id
1 'polypeptide(L)'
;MTKRFYDDAVQIAKDKGKKLMVIGDPCRGTYFQFISDWFPNCGHGDVTIDLNGCDRCTRMDINDMEAWAQFGDDSFVVMETGTLSFSTDITKVITQIKRVSGGDFLSAGGTHGYLWENFLHKTYDKNLNYLTHPFDFREDSYHKSKTLVGKEVLELEFMKL
;
A
#
# COMPACT_ATOMS: atom_id res chain seq x y z
N MET A 1 0.78 -5.30 12.72
CA MET A 1 -0.31 -5.28 11.72
C MET A 1 0.21 -5.71 10.36
N THR A 2 1.23 -5.04 9.82
CA THR A 2 1.88 -5.35 8.53
C THR A 2 2.22 -6.83 8.32
N LYS A 3 2.95 -7.46 9.26
CA LYS A 3 3.29 -8.88 9.16
C LYS A 3 2.06 -9.78 9.04
N ARG A 4 1.02 -9.53 9.86
CA ARG A 4 -0.23 -10.31 9.82
C ARG A 4 -0.91 -10.18 8.46
N PHE A 5 -1.08 -8.95 7.96
CA PHE A 5 -1.72 -8.73 6.66
C PHE A 5 -0.91 -9.28 5.50
N TYR A 6 0.42 -9.25 5.59
CA TYR A 6 1.27 -9.92 4.63
C TYR A 6 1.06 -11.45 4.64
N ASP A 7 1.10 -12.07 5.82
CA ASP A 7 0.88 -13.51 5.98
C ASP A 7 -0.53 -13.91 5.45
N ASP A 8 -1.55 -13.09 5.74
CA ASP A 8 -2.91 -13.27 5.22
C ASP A 8 -2.95 -13.13 3.69
N ALA A 9 -2.30 -12.11 3.11
CA ALA A 9 -2.27 -11.89 1.68
C ALA A 9 -1.62 -13.06 0.92
N VAL A 10 -0.51 -13.59 1.46
CA VAL A 10 0.15 -14.80 0.93
C VAL A 10 -0.80 -15.99 0.93
N GLN A 11 -1.52 -16.20 2.04
CA GLN A 11 -2.45 -17.32 2.16
C GLN A 11 -3.64 -17.17 1.19
N ILE A 12 -4.23 -15.96 1.10
CA ILE A 12 -5.34 -15.68 0.17
C ILE A 12 -4.90 -15.87 -1.29
N ALA A 13 -3.70 -15.39 -1.65
CA ALA A 13 -3.16 -15.55 -3.00
C ALA A 13 -3.04 -17.02 -3.37
N LYS A 14 -2.49 -17.84 -2.45
CA LYS A 14 -2.39 -19.29 -2.61
C LYS A 14 -3.75 -19.95 -2.76
N ASP A 15 -4.70 -19.63 -1.88
CA ASP A 15 -6.02 -20.27 -1.86
C ASP A 15 -6.85 -19.93 -3.10
N LYS A 16 -6.67 -18.71 -3.64
CA LYS A 16 -7.37 -18.24 -4.84
C LYS A 16 -6.62 -18.49 -6.14
N GLY A 17 -5.39 -19.00 -6.09
CA GLY A 17 -4.55 -19.19 -7.27
C GLY A 17 -4.15 -17.89 -7.97
N LYS A 18 -4.10 -16.78 -7.22
CA LYS A 18 -3.70 -15.45 -7.72
C LYS A 18 -2.24 -15.17 -7.38
N LYS A 19 -1.63 -14.24 -8.11
CA LYS A 19 -0.30 -13.70 -7.75
C LYS A 19 -0.40 -12.74 -6.58
N LEU A 20 0.64 -12.63 -5.77
CA LEU A 20 0.75 -11.60 -4.73
C LEU A 20 1.45 -10.36 -5.28
N MET A 21 0.78 -9.21 -5.21
CA MET A 21 1.39 -7.90 -5.45
C MET A 21 1.62 -7.18 -4.12
N VAL A 22 2.86 -6.79 -3.84
CA VAL A 22 3.20 -5.98 -2.67
C VAL A 22 3.52 -4.56 -3.11
N ILE A 23 2.79 -3.58 -2.60
CA ILE A 23 3.01 -2.15 -2.83
C ILE A 23 3.60 -1.56 -1.56
N GLY A 24 4.91 -1.36 -1.54
CA GLY A 24 5.62 -1.17 -0.29
C GLY A 24 7.12 -1.12 -0.48
N ASP A 25 7.82 -0.81 0.60
CA ASP A 25 9.28 -0.88 0.64
C ASP A 25 9.71 -2.03 1.58
N PRO A 26 9.57 -3.31 1.15
CA PRO A 26 10.00 -4.46 1.95
C PRO A 26 11.52 -4.55 2.07
N CYS A 27 12.25 -3.86 1.21
CA CYS A 27 13.71 -3.93 1.10
C CYS A 27 14.44 -2.86 1.94
N ARG A 28 13.86 -1.68 2.12
CA ARG A 28 14.51 -0.47 2.67
C ARG A 28 13.62 0.40 3.55
N GLY A 29 12.36 -0.01 3.83
CA GLY A 29 11.36 0.76 4.57
C GLY A 29 11.91 1.49 5.80
N THR A 30 12.10 2.80 5.64
CA THR A 30 12.93 3.70 6.45
C THR A 30 12.39 4.07 7.84
N TYR A 31 11.56 3.25 8.47
CA TYR A 31 11.16 3.52 9.86
C TYR A 31 12.16 2.98 10.89
N PHE A 32 12.91 1.93 10.53
CA PHE A 32 13.99 1.41 11.37
C PHE A 32 15.03 0.68 10.51
N GLN A 33 15.94 1.39 9.82
CA GLN A 33 17.08 0.73 9.16
C GLN A 33 17.86 -0.21 10.09
N PHE A 34 17.80 0.01 11.42
CA PHE A 34 18.43 -0.86 12.41
C PHE A 34 17.60 -2.06 12.89
N ILE A 35 16.28 -2.11 12.65
CA ILE A 35 15.38 -3.19 13.09
C ILE A 35 14.81 -3.99 11.90
N SER A 36 14.64 -3.35 10.73
CA SER A 36 14.13 -3.98 9.51
C SER A 36 15.03 -5.11 8.98
N ASP A 37 16.34 -4.97 9.16
CA ASP A 37 17.33 -5.96 8.69
C ASP A 37 17.24 -7.29 9.45
N TRP A 38 16.72 -7.27 10.68
CA TRP A 38 16.57 -8.47 11.52
C TRP A 38 15.14 -9.02 11.54
N PHE A 39 14.14 -8.17 11.24
CA PHE A 39 12.73 -8.53 11.23
C PHE A 39 11.99 -7.78 10.11
N PRO A 40 12.07 -8.24 8.85
CA PRO A 40 11.30 -7.64 7.77
C PRO A 40 9.80 -7.76 8.08
N ASN A 41 9.14 -6.60 8.23
CA ASN A 41 7.72 -6.53 8.58
C ASN A 41 6.78 -6.92 7.43
N CYS A 42 7.32 -7.06 6.21
CA CYS A 42 6.67 -7.58 5.01
C CYS A 42 7.74 -8.17 4.08
N GLY A 43 7.36 -9.16 3.27
CA GLY A 43 8.23 -9.75 2.25
C GLY A 43 7.92 -9.26 0.84
N HIS A 44 8.59 -9.84 -0.15
CA HIS A 44 8.29 -9.62 -1.56
C HIS A 44 7.07 -10.44 -2.00
N GLY A 45 6.33 -9.91 -2.98
CA GLY A 45 5.32 -10.67 -3.72
C GLY A 45 5.92 -11.28 -4.98
N ASP A 46 5.06 -11.88 -5.82
CA ASP A 46 5.40 -12.20 -7.21
C ASP A 46 5.71 -10.92 -8.01
N VAL A 47 5.08 -9.81 -7.62
CA VAL A 47 5.40 -8.45 -8.05
C VAL A 47 5.54 -7.58 -6.80
N THR A 48 6.63 -6.83 -6.69
CA THR A 48 6.78 -5.81 -5.65
C THR A 48 6.98 -4.46 -6.29
N ILE A 49 6.08 -3.53 -6.02
CA ILE A 49 6.15 -2.12 -6.42
C ILE A 49 6.77 -1.34 -5.26
N ASP A 50 7.98 -0.85 -5.49
CA ASP A 50 8.81 -0.18 -4.48
C ASP A 50 9.25 1.20 -4.98
N LEU A 51 9.18 2.21 -4.11
CA LEU A 51 9.56 3.59 -4.41
C LEU A 51 11.08 3.78 -4.51
N ASN A 52 11.84 3.06 -3.68
CA ASN A 52 13.29 3.19 -3.55
C ASN A 52 14.04 2.10 -4.32
N GLY A 53 13.40 0.96 -4.54
CA GLY A 53 13.86 -0.16 -5.35
C GLY A 53 15.00 -0.95 -4.72
N CYS A 54 14.91 -2.27 -4.82
CA CYS A 54 16.05 -3.19 -4.78
C CYS A 54 16.05 -4.00 -6.08
N ASP A 55 17.15 -4.70 -6.37
CA ASP A 55 17.33 -5.44 -7.65
C ASP A 55 16.27 -6.53 -7.90
N ARG A 56 15.47 -6.87 -6.89
CA ARG A 56 14.40 -7.87 -6.93
C ARG A 56 12.99 -7.26 -7.07
N CYS A 57 12.85 -5.94 -7.03
CA CYS A 57 11.57 -5.25 -7.13
C CYS A 57 11.31 -4.72 -8.54
N THR A 58 10.04 -4.71 -8.93
CA THR A 58 9.57 -3.94 -10.08
C THR A 58 9.52 -2.46 -9.69
N ARG A 59 10.41 -1.66 -10.27
CA ARG A 59 10.35 -0.21 -10.07
C ARG A 59 9.20 0.36 -10.90
N MET A 60 8.16 0.82 -10.21
CA MET A 60 7.01 1.49 -10.81
C MET A 60 6.57 2.63 -9.90
N ASP A 61 6.26 3.78 -10.51
CA ASP A 61 5.57 4.86 -9.80
C ASP A 61 4.08 4.52 -9.71
N ILE A 62 3.54 4.45 -8.50
CA ILE A 62 2.10 4.18 -8.29
C ILE A 62 1.20 5.26 -8.91
N ASN A 63 1.75 6.45 -9.17
CA ASN A 63 1.05 7.56 -9.81
C ASN A 63 1.00 7.46 -11.34
N ASP A 64 1.81 6.58 -11.94
CA ASP A 64 1.83 6.37 -13.39
C ASP A 64 0.68 5.43 -13.79
N MET A 65 -0.44 6.02 -14.24
CA MET A 65 -1.64 5.30 -14.65
C MET A 65 -1.45 4.45 -15.90
N GLU A 66 -0.47 4.78 -16.76
CA GLU A 66 -0.16 3.97 -17.94
C GLU A 66 0.59 2.71 -17.53
N ALA A 67 1.51 2.81 -16.57
CA ALA A 67 2.23 1.66 -16.04
C ALA A 67 1.31 0.61 -15.39
N TRP A 68 0.16 1.01 -14.82
CA TRP A 68 -0.83 0.06 -14.30
C TRP A 68 -1.44 -0.85 -15.38
N ALA A 69 -1.44 -0.43 -16.65
CA ALA A 69 -2.01 -1.22 -17.75
C ALA A 69 -1.25 -2.53 -18.02
N GLN A 70 -0.02 -2.67 -17.52
CA GLN A 70 0.75 -3.92 -17.64
C GLN A 70 0.20 -5.06 -16.77
N PHE A 71 -0.65 -4.74 -15.78
CA PHE A 71 -1.25 -5.71 -14.87
C PHE A 71 -2.69 -6.03 -15.29
N GLY A 72 -2.98 -7.32 -15.40
CA GLY A 72 -4.33 -7.80 -15.70
C GLY A 72 -5.33 -7.52 -14.58
N ASP A 73 -6.60 -7.41 -14.97
CA ASP A 73 -7.73 -7.33 -14.05
C ASP A 73 -7.83 -8.61 -13.22
N ASP A 74 -8.27 -8.48 -11.95
CA ASP A 74 -8.53 -9.61 -11.03
C ASP A 74 -7.39 -10.65 -10.92
N SER A 75 -6.17 -10.24 -11.22
CA SER A 75 -5.02 -11.14 -11.36
C SER A 75 -4.20 -11.27 -10.07
N PHE A 76 -4.46 -10.40 -9.09
CA PHE A 76 -3.63 -10.26 -7.91
C PHE A 76 -4.43 -10.32 -6.60
N VAL A 77 -3.74 -10.69 -5.54
CA VAL A 77 -4.03 -10.21 -4.18
C VAL A 77 -3.06 -9.08 -3.92
N VAL A 78 -3.54 -7.94 -3.43
CA VAL A 78 -2.72 -6.76 -3.20
C VAL A 78 -2.50 -6.55 -1.70
N MET A 79 -1.24 -6.40 -1.31
CA MET A 79 -0.82 -6.01 0.04
C MET A 79 -0.08 -4.67 -0.03
N GLU A 80 -0.49 -3.70 0.79
CA GLU A 80 0.11 -2.37 0.81
C GLU A 80 0.66 -1.99 2.20
N THR A 81 1.82 -1.31 2.22
CA THR A 81 2.56 -0.97 3.45
C THR A 81 2.98 0.49 3.54
N GLY A 82 2.07 1.43 3.28
CA GLY A 82 2.25 2.88 3.46
C GLY A 82 2.67 3.66 2.22
N THR A 83 3.04 3.00 1.11
CA THR A 83 3.39 3.63 -0.17
C THR A 83 2.26 4.49 -0.75
N LEU A 84 0.99 4.17 -0.47
CA LEU A 84 -0.16 5.00 -0.89
C LEU A 84 -0.12 6.42 -0.34
N SER A 85 0.62 6.65 0.75
CA SER A 85 0.83 7.98 1.32
C SER A 85 1.52 8.95 0.35
N PHE A 86 2.24 8.42 -0.65
CA PHE A 86 2.91 9.18 -1.71
C PHE A 86 2.03 9.41 -2.95
N SER A 87 0.78 8.94 -2.94
CA SER A 87 -0.11 9.15 -4.08
C SER A 87 -0.36 10.65 -4.30
N THR A 88 -0.50 11.05 -5.55
CA THR A 88 -0.92 12.40 -5.97
C THR A 88 -2.44 12.46 -6.22
N ASP A 89 -3.03 11.31 -6.56
CA ASP A 89 -4.47 11.10 -6.73
C ASP A 89 -4.81 9.72 -6.19
N ILE A 90 -5.04 9.65 -4.88
CA ILE A 90 -5.22 8.37 -4.18
C ILE A 90 -6.45 7.63 -4.69
N THR A 91 -7.50 8.34 -5.13
CA THR A 91 -8.70 7.72 -5.71
C THR A 91 -8.34 6.90 -6.95
N LYS A 92 -7.59 7.47 -7.90
CA LYS A 92 -7.16 6.73 -9.10
C LYS A 92 -6.30 5.51 -8.77
N VAL A 93 -5.38 5.64 -7.82
CA VAL A 93 -4.52 4.53 -7.41
C VAL A 93 -5.35 3.42 -6.76
N ILE A 94 -6.28 3.74 -5.86
CA ILE A 94 -7.17 2.76 -5.25
C ILE A 94 -8.09 2.11 -6.30
N THR A 95 -8.57 2.85 -7.30
CA THR A 95 -9.33 2.27 -8.42
C THR A 95 -8.49 1.26 -9.20
N GLN A 96 -7.21 1.54 -9.47
CA GLN A 96 -6.31 0.56 -10.11
C GLN A 96 -6.06 -0.65 -9.21
N ILE A 97 -5.85 -0.45 -7.90
CA ILE A 97 -5.74 -1.54 -6.93
C ILE A 97 -7.01 -2.41 -6.93
N LYS A 98 -8.20 -1.81 -6.92
CA LYS A 98 -9.47 -2.53 -7.00
C LYS A 98 -9.57 -3.35 -8.29
N ARG A 99 -9.22 -2.75 -9.43
CA ARG A 99 -9.20 -3.44 -10.74
C ARG A 99 -8.28 -4.65 -10.74
N VAL A 100 -6.99 -4.49 -10.41
CA VAL A 100 -6.02 -5.58 -10.49
C VAL A 100 -6.23 -6.65 -9.42
N SER A 101 -6.81 -6.27 -8.27
CA SER A 101 -7.08 -7.22 -7.18
C SER A 101 -8.42 -7.94 -7.33
N GLY A 102 -9.35 -7.38 -8.11
CA GLY A 102 -10.76 -7.74 -8.10
C GLY A 102 -11.47 -7.52 -6.76
N GLY A 103 -10.81 -6.89 -5.78
CA GLY A 103 -11.32 -6.73 -4.41
C GLY A 103 -10.46 -7.35 -3.32
N ASP A 104 -9.48 -8.19 -3.67
CA ASP A 104 -8.60 -8.83 -2.69
C ASP A 104 -7.46 -7.89 -2.26
N PHE A 105 -7.79 -6.94 -1.38
CA PHE A 105 -6.89 -5.86 -0.98
C PHE A 105 -6.75 -5.73 0.54
N LEU A 106 -5.50 -5.78 1.01
CA LEU A 106 -5.11 -5.49 2.38
C LEU A 106 -4.14 -4.31 2.39
N SER A 107 -4.37 -3.32 3.25
CA SER A 107 -3.43 -2.22 3.50
C SER A 107 -3.13 -2.13 4.98
N ALA A 108 -1.85 -2.17 5.34
CA ALA A 108 -1.41 -1.88 6.70
C ALA A 108 -1.51 -0.38 7.02
N GLY A 109 -1.79 0.46 6.03
CA GLY A 109 -1.79 1.92 6.12
C GLY A 109 -0.38 2.50 6.33
N GLY A 110 -0.35 3.80 6.54
CA GLY A 110 0.82 4.55 6.96
C GLY A 110 0.88 4.71 8.48
N THR A 111 2.01 5.24 8.97
CA THR A 111 2.13 5.67 10.37
C THR A 111 1.04 6.68 10.69
N HIS A 112 0.31 6.48 11.79
CA HIS A 112 -0.83 7.31 12.19
C HIS A 112 -0.65 7.84 13.61
N GLY A 113 -1.28 8.98 13.93
CA GLY A 113 -1.24 9.60 15.25
C GLY A 113 -0.96 11.09 15.21
N TYR A 114 -1.42 11.80 16.25
CA TYR A 114 -1.38 13.27 16.32
C TYR A 114 0.01 13.88 16.04
N LEU A 115 1.06 13.31 16.64
CA LEU A 115 2.44 13.78 16.43
C LEU A 115 2.92 13.55 15.00
N TRP A 116 2.57 12.40 14.41
CA TRP A 116 2.92 12.09 13.03
C TRP A 116 2.23 13.03 12.05
N GLU A 117 0.91 13.18 12.19
CA GLU A 117 0.08 14.00 11.32
C GLU A 117 0.47 15.47 11.30
N ASN A 118 0.98 16.01 12.41
CA ASN A 118 1.29 17.43 12.53
C ASN A 118 2.78 17.75 12.37
N PHE A 119 3.68 16.83 12.72
CA PHE A 119 5.10 17.16 12.84
C PHE A 119 6.04 16.15 12.18
N LEU A 120 5.90 14.85 12.46
CA LEU A 120 6.95 13.88 12.12
C LEU A 120 6.94 13.45 10.64
N HIS A 121 5.79 13.48 9.95
CA HIS A 121 5.75 13.10 8.54
C HIS A 121 6.68 13.95 7.66
N LYS A 122 6.79 15.26 7.94
CA LYS A 122 7.67 16.17 7.17
C LYS A 122 9.16 15.91 7.39
N THR A 123 9.51 15.39 8.56
CA THR A 123 10.89 14.96 8.87
C THR A 123 11.22 13.60 8.27
N TYR A 124 10.19 12.79 8.02
CA TYR A 124 10.32 11.51 7.34
C TYR A 124 10.49 11.70 5.83
N ASP A 125 9.48 12.30 5.17
CA ASP A 125 9.54 12.64 3.76
C ASP A 125 8.56 13.78 3.44
N LYS A 126 9.02 14.78 2.70
CA LYS A 126 8.24 15.96 2.35
C LYS A 126 7.24 15.71 1.22
N ASN A 127 7.35 14.58 0.52
CA ASN A 127 6.50 14.20 -0.60
C ASN A 127 5.28 13.36 -0.17
N LEU A 128 5.10 13.12 1.13
CA LEU A 128 3.88 12.49 1.64
C LEU A 128 2.69 13.42 1.48
N ASN A 129 1.67 12.96 0.76
CA ASN A 129 0.43 13.70 0.50
C ASN A 129 -0.73 13.22 1.38
N TYR A 130 -0.73 11.93 1.76
CA TYR A 130 -1.83 11.31 2.49
C TYR A 130 -1.34 10.59 3.75
N LEU A 131 -2.20 10.59 4.76
CA LEU A 131 -2.23 9.59 5.81
C LEU A 131 -3.20 8.50 5.37
N THR A 132 -2.75 7.25 5.29
CA THR A 132 -3.64 6.11 4.98
C THR A 132 -3.91 5.28 6.22
N HIS A 133 -5.18 4.92 6.42
CA HIS A 133 -5.58 4.03 7.51
C HIS A 133 -5.48 2.57 7.07
N PRO A 134 -5.30 1.63 8.01
CA PRO A 134 -5.41 0.22 7.69
C PRO A 134 -6.76 -0.11 7.04
N PHE A 135 -6.73 -1.06 6.11
CA PHE A 135 -7.91 -1.54 5.39
C PHE A 135 -7.83 -3.05 5.20
N ASP A 136 -8.89 -3.75 5.56
CA ASP A 136 -9.06 -5.18 5.33
C ASP A 136 -10.36 -5.43 4.55
N PHE A 137 -10.28 -5.80 3.27
CA PHE A 137 -11.46 -5.98 2.43
C PHE A 137 -12.48 -7.00 2.96
N ARG A 138 -12.09 -7.88 3.90
CA ARG A 138 -12.97 -8.88 4.52
C ARG A 138 -13.89 -8.26 5.56
N GLU A 139 -13.46 -7.18 6.20
CA GLU A 139 -14.13 -6.55 7.34
C GLU A 139 -14.58 -5.12 7.02
N ASP A 140 -13.85 -4.43 6.15
CA ASP A 140 -14.03 -3.02 5.85
C ASP A 140 -14.68 -2.83 4.48
N SER A 141 -15.69 -1.94 4.42
CA SER A 141 -16.28 -1.48 3.15
C SER A 141 -15.61 -0.22 2.60
N TYR A 142 -14.98 0.57 3.46
CA TYR A 142 -14.43 1.88 3.10
C TYR A 142 -12.93 1.95 3.32
N HIS A 143 -12.19 2.25 2.25
CA HIS A 143 -10.81 2.68 2.37
C HIS A 143 -10.77 4.14 2.84
N LYS A 144 -10.03 4.41 3.91
CA LYS A 144 -9.96 5.74 4.53
C LYS A 144 -8.58 6.36 4.39
N SER A 145 -8.53 7.62 4.02
CA SER A 145 -7.31 8.40 3.97
C SER A 145 -7.56 9.84 4.35
N LYS A 146 -6.53 10.55 4.75
CA LYS A 146 -6.61 11.95 5.12
C LYS A 146 -5.50 12.73 4.45
N THR A 147 -5.82 13.82 3.78
CA THR A 147 -4.80 14.68 3.17
C THR A 147 -3.91 15.27 4.27
N LEU A 148 -2.59 15.21 4.10
CA LEU A 148 -1.66 15.81 5.07
C LEU A 148 -1.68 17.34 4.97
N VAL A 149 -2.03 17.87 3.80
CA VAL A 149 -2.32 19.28 3.51
C VAL A 149 -3.85 19.48 3.52
N GLY A 150 -4.36 20.48 4.25
CA GLY A 150 -5.81 20.75 4.34
C GLY A 150 -6.58 19.83 5.29
N LYS A 151 -6.07 18.64 5.61
CA LYS A 151 -6.62 17.70 6.62
C LYS A 151 -8.01 17.16 6.27
N GLU A 152 -8.36 17.16 5.00
CA GLU A 152 -9.61 16.60 4.49
C GLU A 152 -9.57 15.07 4.56
N VAL A 153 -10.70 14.48 4.93
CA VAL A 153 -10.86 13.03 5.01
C VAL A 153 -11.51 12.54 3.72
N LEU A 154 -10.91 11.51 3.15
CA LEU A 154 -11.40 10.76 2.01
C LEU A 154 -11.85 9.38 2.48
N GLU A 155 -13.09 9.02 2.15
CA GLU A 155 -13.63 7.68 2.34
C GLU A 155 -14.10 7.16 0.99
N LEU A 156 -13.56 6.02 0.56
CA LEU A 156 -13.89 5.38 -0.71
C LEU A 156 -14.55 4.04 -0.43
N GLU A 157 -15.79 3.85 -0.88
CA GLU A 157 -16.46 2.55 -0.78
C GLU A 157 -15.81 1.58 -1.78
N PHE A 158 -14.85 0.79 -1.29
CA PHE A 158 -13.86 0.12 -2.13
C PHE A 158 -14.48 -0.84 -3.15
N MET A 159 -15.56 -1.52 -2.78
CA MET A 159 -16.24 -2.49 -3.65
C MET A 159 -17.10 -1.84 -4.75
N LYS A 160 -17.34 -0.52 -4.69
CA LYS A 160 -18.11 0.24 -5.69
C LYS A 160 -17.26 1.10 -6.62
N LEU A 161 -15.94 1.07 -6.47
CA LEU A 161 -14.99 1.80 -7.31
C LEU A 161 -14.87 1.21 -8.72
#